data_AF-A0A1V5K8U0-F1
#
_entry.id   AF-A0A1V5K8U0-F1
#
_cell.length_a   1.000
_cell.length_b   1.000
_cell.length_c   1.000
_cell.angle_alpha   90.00
_cell.angle_beta   90.00
_cell.angle_gamma   90.00
#
_symmetry.space_group_name_H-M   'P 1'
#
loop_
_entity.id
_entity.type
_entity.pdbx_description
1 polymer ?
#
loop_
_entity_poly.entity_id
_entity_poly.type
_entity_poly.pdbx_seq_one_letter_code
_entity_poly.pdbx_strand_id
1 'polypeptide(L)'
;MNISLPMEQFANPYISQDMVFEFHYFFMRKFWFVYLAKGLIVFPGGFGTLDEFFELITLVQTKKVLKDMCIILYGTEYWHDLINFDKMVKYGMISESDLSLFHTVDDVDTAFKILKNHLKSRFSSGKQSQISLKG
;
A
#
# COMPACT_ATOMS: atom_id res chain seq x y z
N MET A 1 -11.87 -4.25 7.86
CA MET A 1 -11.37 -5.59 7.46
C MET A 1 -10.60 -6.17 8.63
N ASN A 2 -11.26 -6.99 9.46
CA ASN A 2 -10.63 -7.57 10.65
C ASN A 2 -10.17 -9.00 10.36
N ILE A 3 -9.24 -9.49 11.17
CA ILE A 3 -8.83 -10.88 11.18
C ILE A 3 -8.98 -11.44 12.59
N SER A 4 -9.39 -12.70 12.70
CA SER A 4 -9.54 -13.37 13.98
C SER A 4 -8.15 -13.56 14.63
N LEU A 5 -7.89 -12.78 15.67
CA LEU A 5 -6.71 -12.89 16.52
C LEU A 5 -7.08 -13.55 17.84
N PRO A 6 -6.14 -14.20 18.55
CA PRO A 6 -6.41 -14.86 19.85
C PRO A 6 -6.82 -13.89 20.96
N MET A 7 -6.72 -12.57 20.75
CA MET A 7 -7.26 -11.52 21.60
C MET A 7 -8.28 -10.71 20.78
N GLU A 8 -9.47 -10.45 21.34
CA GLU A 8 -10.54 -9.71 20.67
C GLU A 8 -10.06 -8.32 20.19
N GLN A 9 -10.11 -8.09 18.88
CA GLN A 9 -10.14 -6.74 18.32
C GLN A 9 -11.60 -6.35 18.12
N PHE A 10 -12.13 -5.52 19.02
CA PHE A 10 -13.40 -4.84 18.78
C PHE A 10 -13.33 -4.10 17.44
N ALA A 11 -14.38 -4.24 16.61
CA ALA A 11 -14.48 -3.48 15.37
C ALA A 11 -14.39 -1.99 15.69
N ASN A 12 -13.54 -1.27 14.96
CA ASN A 12 -13.36 0.17 15.15
C ASN A 12 -14.73 0.87 14.98
N PRO A 13 -15.16 1.75 15.91
CA PRO A 13 -16.46 2.41 15.87
C PRO A 13 -16.70 3.30 14.64
N TYR A 14 -15.65 3.62 13.87
CA TYR A 14 -15.76 4.37 12.62
C TYR A 14 -16.07 3.48 11.39
N ILE A 15 -16.24 2.16 11.57
CA ILE A 15 -16.56 1.22 10.48
C ILE A 15 -18.08 1.04 10.42
N SER A 16 -18.69 1.33 9.26
CA SER A 16 -20.09 1.00 8.99
C SER A 16 -20.31 -0.50 9.14
N GLN A 17 -21.40 -0.91 9.80
CA GLN A 17 -21.72 -2.33 10.08
C GLN A 17 -21.61 -3.22 8.82
N ASP A 18 -21.97 -2.68 7.65
CA ASP A 18 -21.95 -3.37 6.35
C ASP A 18 -20.54 -3.59 5.75
N MET A 19 -19.49 -3.01 6.36
CA MET A 19 -18.09 -3.12 5.93
C MET A 19 -17.22 -3.97 6.87
N VAL A 20 -17.85 -4.66 7.83
CA VAL A 20 -17.16 -5.61 8.71
C VAL A 20 -16.96 -6.94 7.98
N PHE A 21 -15.91 -7.00 7.17
CA PHE A 21 -15.42 -8.26 6.63
C PHE A 21 -14.53 -8.95 7.65
N GLU A 22 -14.93 -10.15 8.07
CA GLU A 22 -14.15 -11.05 8.92
C GLU A 22 -13.54 -12.15 8.04
N PHE A 23 -12.21 -12.20 7.97
CA PHE A 23 -11.50 -13.18 7.17
C PHE A 23 -10.91 -14.28 8.06
N HIS A 24 -11.23 -15.54 7.75
CA HIS A 24 -10.65 -16.71 8.44
C HIS A 24 -9.24 -17.07 7.94
N TYR A 25 -8.78 -16.46 6.83
CA TYR A 25 -7.47 -16.70 6.23
C TYR A 25 -6.72 -15.38 5.98
N PHE A 26 -5.52 -15.25 6.55
CA PHE A 26 -4.65 -14.06 6.42
C PHE A 26 -4.40 -13.65 4.96
N PHE A 27 -4.19 -14.63 4.07
CA PHE A 27 -3.92 -14.38 2.65
C PHE A 27 -5.09 -13.72 1.91
N MET A 28 -6.34 -14.09 2.21
CA MET A 28 -7.50 -13.53 1.51
C MET A 28 -7.68 -12.04 1.83
N ARG A 29 -7.44 -11.63 3.08
CA ARG A 29 -7.48 -10.21 3.48
C ARG A 29 -6.43 -9.40 2.73
N LYS A 30 -5.20 -9.91 2.64
CA LYS A 30 -4.09 -9.28 1.92
C LYS A 30 -4.41 -9.09 0.45
N PHE A 31 -4.94 -10.13 -0.21
CA PHE A 31 -5.36 -10.06 -1.61
C PHE A 31 -6.41 -8.97 -1.86
N TRP A 32 -7.47 -8.91 -1.06
CA TRP A 32 -8.53 -7.91 -1.24
C TRP A 32 -8.05 -6.48 -1.02
N PHE A 33 -7.14 -6.28 -0.07
CA PHE A 33 -6.54 -4.98 0.21
C PHE A 33 -5.77 -4.46 -1.01
N VAL A 34 -4.93 -5.29 -1.60
CA VAL A 34 -4.18 -4.96 -2.82
C VAL A 34 -5.09 -4.85 -4.04
N TYR A 35 -6.08 -5.74 -4.17
CA TYR A 35 -6.96 -5.79 -5.34
C TYR A 35 -7.82 -4.54 -5.48
N LEU A 36 -8.34 -3.99 -4.39
CA LEU A 36 -9.21 -2.80 -4.42
C LEU A 36 -8.45 -1.48 -4.34
N ALA A 37 -7.21 -1.49 -3.83
CA ALA A 37 -6.42 -0.29 -3.68
C ALA A 37 -6.17 0.42 -5.03
N LYS A 38 -6.25 1.76 -4.98
CA LYS A 38 -5.80 2.68 -6.06
C LYS A 38 -4.58 3.50 -5.64
N GLY A 39 -4.19 3.36 -4.39
CA GLY A 39 -3.04 3.95 -3.73
C GLY A 39 -2.96 3.41 -2.30
N LEU A 40 -1.78 3.50 -1.71
CA LEU A 40 -1.47 3.08 -0.35
C LEU A 40 -0.82 4.24 0.40
N ILE A 41 -1.32 4.54 1.59
CA ILE A 41 -0.65 5.43 2.55
C ILE A 41 -0.29 4.59 3.77
N VAL A 42 1.00 4.51 4.08
CA VAL A 42 1.56 3.70 5.18
C VAL A 42 2.02 4.63 6.27
N PHE A 43 1.38 4.55 7.43
CA PHE A 43 1.78 5.26 8.64
C PHE A 43 2.79 4.44 9.44
N PRO A 44 3.52 5.05 10.39
CA PRO A 44 4.41 4.32 11.29
C PRO A 44 3.68 3.18 12.00
N GLY A 45 4.28 1.99 12.00
CA GLY A 45 3.67 0.79 12.56
C GLY A 45 4.63 -0.40 12.61
N GLY A 46 4.25 -1.45 13.33
CA GLY A 46 5.08 -2.63 13.57
C GLY A 46 5.05 -3.67 12.44
N PHE A 47 5.31 -4.93 12.79
CA PHE A 47 5.46 -6.01 11.81
C PHE A 47 4.27 -6.21 10.87
N GLY A 48 3.03 -6.01 11.33
CA GLY A 48 1.85 -6.12 10.45
C GLY A 48 1.85 -5.05 9.34
N THR A 49 2.22 -3.82 9.68
CA THR A 49 2.34 -2.72 8.72
C THR A 49 3.48 -2.96 7.73
N LEU A 50 4.61 -3.47 8.22
CA LEU A 50 5.76 -3.80 7.39
C LEU A 50 5.46 -4.95 6.43
N ASP A 51 4.77 -5.99 6.90
CA ASP A 51 4.34 -7.12 6.08
C ASP A 51 3.43 -6.67 4.93
N GLU A 52 2.40 -5.86 5.23
CA GLU A 52 1.52 -5.30 4.20
C GLU A 52 2.27 -4.38 3.21
N PHE A 53 3.19 -3.54 3.70
CA PHE A 53 4.02 -2.66 2.87
C PHE A 53 4.95 -3.45 1.93
N PHE A 54 5.71 -4.41 2.47
CA PHE A 54 6.68 -5.19 1.69
C PHE A 54 5.99 -6.11 0.70
N GLU A 55 4.84 -6.70 1.05
CA GLU A 55 4.03 -7.47 0.11
C GLU A 55 3.62 -6.61 -1.08
N LEU A 56 3.09 -5.40 -0.82
CA LEU A 56 2.63 -4.53 -1.89
C LEU A 56 3.78 -4.01 -2.76
N ILE A 57 4.84 -3.46 -2.17
CA ILE A 57 5.95 -2.88 -2.93
C ILE A 57 6.62 -3.95 -3.81
N THR A 58 6.71 -5.19 -3.35
CA THR A 58 7.23 -6.33 -4.14
C THR A 58 6.31 -6.63 -5.33
N LEU A 59 4.99 -6.60 -5.14
CA LEU A 59 4.03 -6.81 -6.23
C LEU A 59 4.07 -5.70 -7.29
N VAL A 60 4.30 -4.46 -6.88
CA VAL A 60 4.48 -3.32 -7.79
C VAL A 60 5.81 -3.42 -8.53
N GLN A 61 6.91 -3.68 -7.81
CA GLN A 61 8.25 -3.88 -8.37
C GLN A 61 8.27 -4.97 -9.44
N THR A 62 7.62 -6.11 -9.16
CA THR A 62 7.55 -7.25 -10.08
C THR A 62 6.49 -7.11 -11.17
N LYS A 63 5.78 -5.97 -11.23
CA LYS A 63 4.67 -5.70 -12.16
C LYS A 63 3.55 -6.75 -12.12
N LYS A 64 3.41 -7.45 -10.99
CA LYS A 64 2.34 -8.44 -10.75
C LYS A 64 1.03 -7.77 -10.37
N VAL A 65 1.09 -6.54 -9.86
CA VAL A 65 -0.05 -5.64 -9.83
C VAL A 65 -0.07 -4.83 -11.14
N LEU A 66 -1.10 -5.07 -11.95
CA LEU A 66 -1.31 -4.37 -13.24
C LEU A 66 -1.77 -2.90 -13.06
N LYS A 67 -2.09 -2.50 -11.84
CA LYS A 67 -2.54 -1.15 -11.50
C LYS A 67 -1.34 -0.30 -11.13
N ASP A 68 -1.22 0.84 -11.79
CA ASP A 68 -0.30 1.89 -11.39
C ASP A 68 -0.72 2.45 -10.01
N MET A 69 0.06 2.11 -8.99
CA MET A 69 -0.25 2.29 -7.57
C MET A 69 0.60 3.40 -6.98
N CYS A 70 -0.04 4.42 -6.41
CA CYS A 70 0.65 5.45 -5.63
C CYS A 70 0.95 4.91 -4.24
N ILE A 71 2.22 4.82 -3.85
CA ILE A 71 2.62 4.42 -2.49
C ILE A 71 3.20 5.63 -1.77
N ILE A 72 2.68 5.92 -0.58
CA ILE A 72 3.11 7.03 0.26
C ILE A 72 3.48 6.47 1.64
N LEU A 73 4.67 6.79 2.10
CA LEU A 73 5.17 6.54 3.44
C LEU A 73 5.04 7.84 4.25
N TYR A 74 4.19 7.84 5.26
CA TYR A 74 3.99 9.00 6.14
C TYR A 74 4.98 8.93 7.31
N GLY A 75 5.65 10.05 7.61
CA GLY A 75 6.64 10.18 8.69
C GLY A 75 8.05 9.78 8.25
N THR A 76 8.72 10.67 7.52
CA THR A 76 10.04 10.43 6.89
C THR A 76 11.09 9.95 7.89
N GLU A 77 11.17 10.57 9.07
CA GLU A 77 12.13 10.21 10.13
C GLU A 77 11.99 8.74 10.55
N TYR A 78 10.76 8.28 10.80
CA TYR A 78 10.47 6.90 11.18
C TYR A 78 10.99 5.89 10.15
N TRP A 79 10.72 6.14 8.86
CA TRP A 79 11.10 5.22 7.79
C TRP A 79 12.61 5.23 7.53
N HIS A 80 13.25 6.40 7.60
CA HIS A 80 14.70 6.52 7.47
C HIS A 80 15.44 5.75 8.57
N ASP A 81 14.98 5.86 9.81
CA ASP A 81 15.61 5.20 10.95
C ASP A 81 15.35 3.69 10.98
N LEU A 82 14.17 3.26 10.53
CA LEU A 82 13.80 1.84 10.50
C LEU A 82 14.42 1.09 9.31
N ILE A 83 14.35 1.66 8.10
CA ILE A 83 14.79 1.02 6.86
C ILE A 83 15.58 2.03 6.03
N ASN A 84 16.89 1.81 5.95
CA ASN A 84 17.74 2.59 5.07
C ASN A 84 17.71 2.02 3.63
N PHE A 85 16.80 2.51 2.80
CA PHE A 85 16.65 2.07 1.41
C PHE A 85 17.90 2.32 0.56
N ASP A 86 18.67 3.37 0.83
CA ASP A 86 19.93 3.65 0.12
C ASP A 86 20.99 2.57 0.39
N LYS A 87 21.01 2.00 1.60
CA LYS A 87 21.85 0.84 1.91
C LYS A 87 21.39 -0.38 1.13
N MET A 88 20.09 -0.60 0.97
CA MET A 88 19.58 -1.70 0.15
C MET A 88 20.04 -1.57 -1.30
N VAL A 89 20.02 -0.36 -1.87
CA VAL A 89 20.61 -0.08 -3.19
C VAL A 89 22.11 -0.37 -3.19
N LYS A 90 22.85 0.17 -2.21
CA LYS A 90 24.30 -0.03 -2.08
C LYS A 90 24.70 -1.50 -2.03
N TYR A 91 23.93 -2.33 -1.33
CA TYR A 91 24.17 -3.77 -1.21
C TYR A 91 23.64 -4.57 -2.40
N GLY A 92 23.01 -3.93 -3.39
CA GLY A 92 22.45 -4.59 -4.57
C GLY A 92 21.18 -5.39 -4.31
N MET A 93 20.46 -5.08 -3.22
CA MET A 93 19.21 -5.76 -2.85
C MET A 93 18.01 -5.21 -3.62
N ILE A 94 18.06 -3.94 -4.00
CA ILE A 94 17.09 -3.26 -4.88
C ILE A 94 17.82 -2.38 -5.89
N SER A 95 17.14 -2.00 -6.97
CA SER A 95 17.65 -1.03 -7.94
C SER A 95 17.42 0.41 -7.48
N GLU A 96 18.22 1.36 -7.98
CA GLU A 96 18.00 2.79 -7.71
C GLU A 96 16.62 3.26 -8.22
N SER A 97 16.14 2.69 -9.32
CA SER A 97 14.80 2.97 -9.83
C SER A 97 13.68 2.50 -8.89
N ASP A 98 13.93 1.53 -8.01
CA ASP A 98 12.91 1.06 -7.05
C ASP A 98 12.60 2.12 -5.99
N LEU A 99 13.50 3.09 -5.75
CA LEU A 99 13.24 4.22 -4.87
C LEU A 99 12.14 5.14 -5.39
N SER A 100 11.86 5.09 -6.70
CA SER A 100 10.76 5.85 -7.30
C SER A 100 9.37 5.22 -7.10
N LEU A 101 9.31 4.00 -6.53
CA LEU A 101 8.04 3.28 -6.32
C LEU A 101 7.18 3.88 -5.20
N PHE A 102 7.75 4.72 -4.35
CA PHE A 102 7.05 5.34 -3.22
C PHE A 102 7.51 6.78 -3.00
N HIS A 103 6.71 7.52 -2.23
CA HIS A 103 7.01 8.87 -1.76
C HIS A 103 7.07 8.89 -0.24
N THR A 104 8.02 9.60 0.35
CA THR A 104 8.00 9.93 1.78
C THR A 104 7.44 11.33 2.00
N VAL A 105 6.56 11.50 2.98
CA VAL A 105 5.90 12.78 3.29
C VAL A 105 5.72 12.94 4.80
N ASP A 106 5.69 14.19 5.26
CA ASP A 106 5.52 14.53 6.69
C ASP A 106 4.22 15.28 6.99
N ASP A 107 3.46 15.66 5.95
CA ASP A 107 2.21 16.40 6.09
C ASP A 107 1.08 15.84 5.21
N VAL A 108 -0.14 16.02 5.71
CA VAL A 108 -1.37 15.50 5.10
C VAL A 108 -1.68 16.17 3.77
N ASP A 109 -1.40 17.47 3.62
CA ASP A 109 -1.72 18.22 2.41
C ASP A 109 -0.85 17.75 1.22
N THR A 110 0.43 17.51 1.46
CA THR A 110 1.37 16.94 0.48
C THR A 110 0.95 15.52 0.13
N ALA A 111 0.65 14.67 1.12
CA ALA A 111 0.17 13.31 0.87
C ALA A 111 -1.08 13.31 -0.01
N PHE A 112 -2.06 14.16 0.33
CA PHE A 112 -3.30 14.31 -0.42
C PHE A 112 -3.06 14.84 -1.84
N LYS A 113 -2.18 15.83 -2.00
CA LYS A 113 -1.84 16.41 -3.31
C LYS A 113 -1.19 15.37 -4.23
N ILE A 114 -0.23 14.60 -3.73
CA ILE A 114 0.43 13.53 -4.48
C ILE A 114 -0.60 12.49 -4.92
N LEU A 115 -1.39 11.97 -3.97
CA LEU A 115 -2.41 10.96 -4.25
C LEU A 115 -3.44 11.46 -5.27
N LYS A 116 -3.96 12.68 -5.09
CA LYS A 116 -4.93 13.30 -5.99
C LYS A 116 -4.37 13.46 -7.40
N ASN A 117 -3.12 13.91 -7.53
CA ASN A 117 -2.48 14.11 -8.83
C ASN A 117 -2.23 12.78 -9.54
N HIS A 118 -1.77 11.76 -8.81
CA HIS A 118 -1.60 10.40 -9.33
C HIS A 118 -2.92 9.85 -9.87
N LEU A 119 -3.98 9.92 -9.06
CA LEU A 119 -5.31 9.44 -9.46
C LEU A 119 -5.86 10.23 -10.64
N LYS A 120 -5.72 11.56 -10.66
CA LYS A 120 -6.13 12.39 -11.81
C LYS A 120 -5.41 12.01 -13.09
N SER A 121 -4.08 11.85 -13.05
CA SER A 121 -3.28 11.45 -14.21
C SER A 121 -3.80 10.12 -14.78
N ARG A 122 -4.07 9.17 -13.88
CA ARG A 122 -4.56 7.84 -14.24
C ARG A 122 -5.98 7.81 -14.82
N PHE A 123 -6.89 8.65 -14.32
CA PHE A 123 -8.31 8.63 -14.74
C PHE A 123 -8.71 9.71 -15.75
N SER A 124 -7.90 10.76 -15.92
CA SER A 124 -8.13 11.79 -16.97
C SER A 124 -7.55 11.34 -18.32
N SER A 125 -6.51 10.50 -18.29
CA SER A 125 -6.03 9.76 -19.45
C SER A 125 -6.99 8.59 -19.65
N GLY A 126 -7.80 8.56 -20.71
CA GLY A 126 -8.83 7.55 -20.98
C GLY A 126 -8.38 6.08 -21.15
N LYS A 127 -7.27 5.65 -20.53
CA LYS A 127 -6.88 4.24 -20.41
C LYS A 127 -7.76 3.57 -19.35
N GLN A 128 -8.96 3.18 -19.75
CA GLN A 128 -9.64 2.05 -19.12
C GLN A 128 -8.69 0.85 -19.17
N SER A 129 -8.11 0.48 -18.03
CA SER A 129 -7.49 -0.83 -17.89
C SER A 129 -8.60 -1.86 -18.13
N GLN A 130 -8.59 -2.49 -19.31
CA GLN A 130 -9.44 -3.63 -19.62
C GLN A 130 -9.20 -4.71 -18.57
N ILE A 131 -10.09 -4.80 -17.58
CA ILE A 131 -10.20 -5.97 -16.73
C ILE A 131 -10.96 -7.00 -17.57
N SER A 132 -10.25 -7.65 -18.49
CA SER A 132 -10.76 -8.84 -19.17
C SER A 132 -10.58 -10.01 -18.22
N LEU A 133 -11.56 -10.21 -17.32
CA LEU A 133 -11.77 -11.52 -16.71
C LEU A 133 -12.29 -12.45 -17.81
N LYS A 134 -11.37 -13.07 -18.56
CA LYS A 134 -11.67 -14.28 -19.31
C LYS A 134 -11.61 -15.44 -18.33
N GLY A 135 -12.77 -15.80 -17.79
CA GLY A 135 -13.11 -17.16 -17.41
C GLY A 135 -13.88 -17.81 -18.55
#